data_AF-A0A835SLR7-F1
#
_entry.id   AF-A0A835SLR7-F1
#
_cell.length_a   1.000
_cell.length_b   1.000
_cell.length_c   1.000
_cell.angle_alpha   90.00
_cell.angle_beta   90.00
_cell.angle_gamma   90.00
#
_symmetry.space_group_name_H-M   'P 1'
#
loop_
_entity.id
_entity.type
_entity.pdbx_description
1 polymer ?
#
loop_
_entity_poly.entity_id
_entity_poly.type
_entity_poly.pdbx_seq_one_letter_code
_entity_poly.pdbx_strand_id
1 'polypeptide(L)'
;MLAQGVSAEPAAGDHSGSDNAAAATAGAAAAVARAVPVLELYGCAALWPDPAEDAAFAELLAEAKRRLVAHFGDALAVLNDTAQHEQMVALPAVGLEALLESDDFGTDSKSSVVLVLAEWMAVNFDSTDEVLWWRLYGLLRLVQCSRVYLSGVLPALHQRSPTSAASWFPLTLAEAFSMLTYSLVSDPERKGMMAEGQLWNPCAGLATVPSGWRNTQPRCQCLPAEGRLFDFSASLAELEQSFGGLKPGEVGSLNPRVPGSRLGSFIVAQGLAWQPSVQWTSDAATAGVYMYSRVPAALAATGASAAEDKLLTEAVVALPPMRVSVRGAAGQEAWGGIKALKLHEAAGNQQPNASNSRSKLAACWAPYLQGGTRLEGSIVLLLPTS
;
A
#
# COMPACT_ATOMS: atom_id res chain seq x y z
N MET A 1 25.74 76.47 1.55
CA MET A 1 26.78 75.68 0.86
C MET A 1 26.25 74.26 0.73
N LEU A 2 25.95 73.63 -0.40
CA LEU A 2 25.84 73.91 -1.84
C LEU A 2 24.67 72.98 -2.28
N ALA A 3 23.57 73.51 -2.80
CA ALA A 3 23.18 73.46 -4.22
C ALA A 3 23.08 72.04 -4.83
N GLN A 4 21.84 71.57 -5.04
CA GLN A 4 21.20 71.31 -6.37
C GLN A 4 21.58 69.96 -7.01
N GLY A 5 20.70 69.21 -7.68
CA GLY A 5 19.54 69.66 -8.45
C GLY A 5 18.34 68.72 -8.46
N VAL A 6 17.24 69.38 -8.79
CA VAL A 6 15.88 68.91 -8.97
C VAL A 6 15.69 68.58 -10.46
N SER A 7 14.91 67.53 -10.75
CA SER A 7 13.97 67.55 -11.87
C SER A 7 12.73 66.73 -11.52
N ALA A 8 11.66 67.46 -11.24
CA ALA A 8 10.25 67.07 -11.31
C ALA A 8 9.85 66.90 -12.80
N GLU A 9 8.77 66.28 -13.27
CA GLU A 9 7.40 65.94 -12.82
C GLU A 9 6.76 65.20 -14.05
N PRO A 10 5.44 64.92 -14.20
CA PRO A 10 4.30 64.70 -13.29
C PRO A 10 3.65 63.30 -13.60
N ALA A 11 2.48 62.84 -13.17
CA ALA A 11 1.22 63.44 -12.73
C ALA A 11 0.32 62.39 -12.04
N ALA A 12 -0.52 62.89 -11.12
CA ALA A 12 -1.94 62.59 -10.89
C ALA A 12 -2.50 61.16 -10.97
N GLY A 13 -3.23 60.77 -9.92
CA GLY A 13 -4.24 59.70 -10.01
C GLY A 13 -4.85 59.32 -8.66
N ASP A 14 -6.09 59.76 -8.44
CA ASP A 14 -6.94 59.57 -7.28
C ASP A 14 -6.94 58.16 -6.65
N HIS A 15 -7.05 58.12 -5.32
CA HIS A 15 -7.48 56.94 -4.56
C HIS A 15 -8.93 57.16 -4.10
N SER A 16 -9.86 56.52 -4.79
CA SER A 16 -11.25 56.34 -4.34
C SER A 16 -11.61 54.87 -4.40
N GLY A 17 -12.38 54.45 -3.40
CA GLY A 17 -12.50 53.08 -2.90
C GLY A 17 -13.09 52.04 -3.86
N SER A 18 -12.82 50.77 -3.51
CA SER A 18 -13.71 49.67 -3.84
C SER A 18 -13.73 48.70 -2.67
N ASP A 19 -14.86 48.72 -1.98
CA ASP A 19 -15.36 47.64 -1.14
C ASP A 19 -15.23 46.31 -1.88
N ASN A 20 -14.49 45.35 -1.31
CA ASN A 20 -14.60 43.92 -1.64
C ASN A 20 -13.85 42.98 -0.68
N ALA A 21 -13.63 43.38 0.57
CA ALA A 21 -12.94 42.54 1.56
C ALA A 21 -13.87 41.58 2.33
N ALA A 22 -15.19 41.67 2.18
CA ALA A 22 -16.15 40.89 2.98
C ALA A 22 -16.64 39.59 2.32
N ALA A 23 -16.34 39.35 1.04
CA ALA A 23 -16.78 38.14 0.32
C ALA A 23 -15.74 37.00 0.30
N ALA A 24 -14.49 37.28 0.64
CA ALA A 24 -13.40 36.29 0.57
C ALA A 24 -13.33 35.36 1.80
N THR A 25 -13.93 35.73 2.93
CA THR A 25 -13.95 34.94 4.17
C THR A 25 -15.09 33.93 4.22
N ALA A 26 -16.11 34.05 3.38
CA ALA A 26 -17.19 33.06 3.27
C ALA A 26 -16.81 31.83 2.41
N GLY A 27 -15.85 31.97 1.50
CA GLY A 27 -15.37 30.88 0.65
C GLY A 27 -14.36 29.94 1.33
N ALA A 28 -13.64 30.41 2.35
CA ALA A 28 -12.65 29.62 3.08
C ALA A 28 -13.27 28.68 4.13
N ALA A 29 -14.48 28.99 4.61
CA ALA A 29 -15.25 28.12 5.52
C ALA A 29 -16.16 27.13 4.79
N ALA A 30 -16.43 27.35 3.49
CA ALA A 30 -17.26 26.47 2.65
C ALA A 30 -16.48 25.31 2.00
N ALA A 31 -15.16 25.26 2.20
CA ALA A 31 -14.29 24.18 1.78
C ALA A 31 -13.80 23.32 2.95
N VAL A 32 -14.55 23.27 4.06
CA VAL A 32 -14.52 22.08 4.92
C VAL A 32 -15.05 20.95 4.03
N ALA A 33 -14.16 20.06 3.59
CA ALA A 33 -14.51 18.91 2.76
C ALA A 33 -15.76 18.28 3.35
N ARG A 34 -16.90 18.39 2.64
CA ARG A 34 -18.18 17.87 3.10
C ARG A 34 -17.94 16.39 3.41
N ALA A 35 -18.02 16.02 4.68
CA ALA A 35 -17.76 14.64 5.06
C ALA A 35 -18.77 13.76 4.33
N VAL A 36 -18.29 12.62 3.83
CA VAL A 36 -19.14 11.72 3.04
C VAL A 36 -20.27 11.23 3.96
N PRO A 37 -21.56 11.39 3.59
CA PRO A 37 -22.67 11.17 4.53
C PRO A 37 -22.67 9.80 5.24
N VAL A 38 -22.13 8.77 4.57
CA VAL A 38 -21.99 7.44 5.20
C VAL A 38 -20.97 7.44 6.34
N LEU A 39 -19.85 8.16 6.21
CA LEU A 39 -18.85 8.28 7.28
C LEU A 39 -19.40 9.07 8.47
N GLU A 40 -20.20 10.12 8.21
CA GLU A 40 -20.89 10.87 9.27
C GLU A 40 -21.87 9.97 10.04
N LEU A 41 -22.64 9.14 9.35
CA LEU A 41 -23.57 8.20 9.99
C LEU A 41 -22.85 7.26 10.96
N TYR A 42 -21.74 6.65 10.53
CA TYR A 42 -20.91 5.80 11.39
C TYR A 42 -20.27 6.58 12.54
N GLY A 43 -19.90 7.86 12.32
CA GLY A 43 -19.42 8.77 13.37
C GLY A 43 -20.45 9.03 14.47
N CYS A 44 -21.74 8.89 14.19
CA CYS A 44 -22.83 9.06 15.14
C CYS A 44 -23.31 7.76 15.80
N ALA A 45 -22.49 6.70 15.80
CA ALA A 45 -22.90 5.37 16.29
C ALA A 45 -23.45 5.33 17.71
N ALA A 46 -23.00 6.23 18.59
CA ALA A 46 -23.52 6.33 19.96
C ALA A 46 -25.00 6.76 20.06
N LEU A 47 -25.59 7.26 18.97
CA LEU A 47 -26.97 7.72 18.89
C LEU A 47 -27.90 6.70 18.21
N TRP A 48 -27.36 5.56 17.78
CA TRP A 48 -28.09 4.57 17.03
C TRP A 48 -29.09 3.80 17.92
N PRO A 49 -30.34 3.59 17.46
CA PRO A 49 -31.23 2.60 18.05
C PRO A 49 -30.63 1.19 18.02
N ASP A 50 -31.09 0.30 18.88
CA ASP A 50 -30.72 -1.11 18.78
C ASP A 50 -31.33 -1.73 17.51
N PRO A 51 -30.53 -2.19 16.53
CA PRO A 51 -31.04 -2.80 15.31
C PRO A 51 -31.79 -4.13 15.56
N ALA A 52 -31.62 -4.76 16.72
CA ALA A 52 -32.42 -5.93 17.09
C ALA A 52 -33.87 -5.56 17.46
N GLU A 53 -34.10 -4.31 17.88
CA GLU A 53 -35.40 -3.81 18.32
C GLU A 53 -36.10 -2.94 17.25
N ASP A 54 -35.35 -2.34 16.33
CA ASP A 54 -35.87 -1.50 15.23
C ASP A 54 -35.48 -2.06 13.86
N ALA A 55 -36.42 -2.75 13.21
CA ALA A 55 -36.24 -3.34 11.88
C ALA A 55 -35.97 -2.31 10.79
N ALA A 56 -36.58 -1.10 10.87
CA ALA A 56 -36.35 -0.06 9.87
C ALA A 56 -34.93 0.50 9.99
N PHE A 57 -34.43 0.64 11.21
CA PHE A 57 -33.04 1.03 11.44
C PHE A 57 -32.06 -0.08 11.01
N ALA A 58 -32.39 -1.36 11.22
CA ALA A 58 -31.59 -2.47 10.71
C ALA A 58 -31.47 -2.45 9.17
N GLU A 59 -32.56 -2.17 8.46
CA GLU A 59 -32.55 -2.00 7.00
C GLU A 59 -31.69 -0.79 6.57
N LEU A 60 -31.78 0.32 7.31
CA LEU A 60 -30.93 1.49 7.09
C LEU A 60 -29.44 1.15 7.27
N LEU A 61 -29.08 0.40 8.33
CA LEU A 61 -27.70 -0.03 8.56
C LEU A 61 -27.20 -0.98 7.46
N ALA A 62 -28.05 -1.85 6.93
CA ALA A 62 -27.69 -2.71 5.81
C ALA A 62 -27.39 -1.89 4.53
N GLU A 63 -28.19 -0.85 4.24
CA GLU A 63 -27.90 0.10 3.16
C GLU A 63 -26.63 0.93 3.46
N ALA A 64 -26.45 1.40 4.70
CA ALA A 64 -25.28 2.15 5.12
C ALA A 64 -23.99 1.34 4.93
N LYS A 65 -24.00 0.06 5.30
CA LYS A 65 -22.89 -0.86 5.08
C LYS A 65 -22.57 -1.00 3.60
N ARG A 66 -23.59 -1.17 2.73
CA ARG A 66 -23.38 -1.21 1.27
C ARG A 66 -22.76 0.08 0.75
N ARG A 67 -23.21 1.24 1.22
CA ARG A 67 -22.64 2.55 0.86
C ARG A 67 -21.22 2.74 1.38
N LEU A 68 -20.92 2.25 2.57
CA LEU A 68 -19.58 2.31 3.17
C LEU A 68 -18.60 1.51 2.33
N VAL A 69 -18.98 0.29 1.96
CA VAL A 69 -18.18 -0.58 1.09
C VAL A 69 -18.00 0.06 -0.28
N ALA A 70 -19.05 0.63 -0.88
CA ALA A 70 -18.95 1.34 -2.15
C ALA A 70 -18.05 2.58 -2.09
N HIS A 71 -18.02 3.29 -0.95
CA HIS A 71 -17.17 4.46 -0.73
C HIS A 71 -15.69 4.10 -0.70
N PHE A 72 -15.33 3.06 0.05
CA PHE A 72 -13.93 2.59 0.12
C PHE A 72 -13.52 1.74 -1.09
N GLY A 73 -14.48 1.09 -1.75
CA GLY A 73 -14.27 0.18 -2.87
C GLY A 73 -13.61 -1.12 -2.43
N ASP A 74 -12.29 -1.09 -2.30
CA ASP A 74 -11.47 -2.28 -2.01
C ASP A 74 -10.25 -1.97 -1.16
N ALA A 75 -9.64 -3.03 -0.60
CA ALA A 75 -8.48 -2.91 0.26
C ALA A 75 -7.29 -2.23 -0.44
N LEU A 76 -7.09 -2.46 -1.74
CA LEU A 76 -5.98 -1.84 -2.46
C LEU A 76 -6.17 -0.34 -2.66
N ALA A 77 -7.40 0.11 -2.93
CA ALA A 77 -7.72 1.52 -3.04
C ALA A 77 -7.43 2.23 -1.71
N VAL A 78 -7.95 1.67 -0.60
CA VAL A 78 -7.70 2.17 0.76
C VAL A 78 -6.21 2.25 1.10
N LEU A 79 -5.42 1.24 0.75
CA LEU A 79 -4.01 1.15 1.16
C LEU A 79 -3.06 1.99 0.30
N ASN A 80 -3.46 2.33 -0.93
CA ASN A 80 -2.62 3.07 -1.88
C ASN A 80 -3.02 4.54 -2.02
N ASP A 81 -4.28 4.90 -1.79
CA ASP A 81 -4.78 6.28 -1.84
C ASP A 81 -4.72 6.96 -0.47
N THR A 82 -4.09 8.13 -0.40
CA THR A 82 -3.91 8.87 0.87
C THR A 82 -5.24 9.27 1.50
N ALA A 83 -6.19 9.78 0.72
CA ALA A 83 -7.44 10.31 1.25
C ALA A 83 -8.33 9.18 1.77
N GLN A 84 -8.43 8.06 1.04
CA GLN A 84 -9.16 6.88 1.51
C GLN A 84 -8.50 6.26 2.75
N HIS A 85 -7.17 6.20 2.79
CA HIS A 85 -6.45 5.72 3.96
C HIS A 85 -6.76 6.55 5.20
N GLU A 86 -6.65 7.88 5.11
CA GLU A 86 -6.96 8.81 6.21
C GLU A 86 -8.40 8.65 6.71
N GLN A 87 -9.36 8.49 5.80
CA GLN A 87 -10.75 8.22 6.14
C GLN A 87 -10.94 6.85 6.81
N MET A 88 -10.20 5.83 6.37
CA MET A 88 -10.27 4.50 6.96
C MET A 88 -9.73 4.49 8.39
N VAL A 89 -8.56 5.10 8.66
CA VAL A 89 -8.00 5.11 10.02
C VAL A 89 -8.79 5.98 11.00
N ALA A 90 -9.53 6.97 10.49
CA ALA A 90 -10.45 7.81 11.27
C ALA A 90 -11.83 7.17 11.50
N LEU A 91 -12.11 6.02 10.88
CA LEU A 91 -13.40 5.35 10.98
C LEU A 91 -13.60 4.81 12.41
N PRO A 92 -14.77 5.02 13.04
CA PRO A 92 -15.05 4.39 14.34
C PRO A 92 -15.12 2.87 14.18
N ALA A 93 -14.87 2.16 15.29
CA ALA A 93 -14.72 0.71 15.28
C ALA A 93 -15.89 -0.04 14.62
N VAL A 94 -17.14 0.38 14.87
CA VAL A 94 -18.33 -0.21 14.25
C VAL A 94 -18.37 -0.05 12.73
N GLY A 95 -17.81 1.04 12.19
CA GLY A 95 -17.65 1.22 10.75
C GLY A 95 -16.59 0.29 10.18
N LEU A 96 -15.46 0.12 10.88
CA LEU A 96 -14.44 -0.82 10.46
C LEU A 96 -14.96 -2.27 10.51
N GLU A 97 -15.70 -2.63 11.56
CA GLU A 97 -16.37 -3.93 11.66
C GLU A 97 -17.30 -4.15 10.46
N ALA A 98 -18.18 -3.18 10.14
CA ALA A 98 -19.07 -3.29 9.00
C ALA A 98 -18.32 -3.46 7.67
N LEU A 99 -17.20 -2.74 7.50
CA LEU A 99 -16.35 -2.87 6.32
C LEU A 99 -15.69 -4.26 6.24
N LEU A 100 -15.07 -4.72 7.33
CA LEU A 100 -14.39 -6.01 7.41
C LEU A 100 -15.36 -7.19 7.40
N GLU A 101 -16.60 -7.03 7.82
CA GLU A 101 -17.60 -8.10 7.74
C GLU A 101 -18.09 -8.30 6.30
N SER A 102 -18.07 -7.27 5.46
CA SER A 102 -18.65 -7.32 4.11
C SER A 102 -17.85 -8.16 3.11
N ASP A 103 -18.47 -9.17 2.48
CA ASP A 103 -17.87 -9.94 1.39
C ASP A 103 -17.60 -9.12 0.12
N ASP A 104 -18.33 -8.00 -0.03
CA ASP A 104 -18.20 -7.09 -1.16
C ASP A 104 -17.02 -6.12 -1.02
N PHE A 105 -16.40 -6.04 0.17
CA PHE A 105 -15.15 -5.28 0.32
C PHE A 105 -14.02 -6.03 -0.39
N GLY A 106 -13.75 -5.60 -1.61
CA GLY A 106 -12.85 -6.27 -2.53
C GLY A 106 -11.43 -6.36 -2.00
N THR A 107 -10.71 -7.41 -2.38
CA THR A 107 -9.29 -7.55 -2.03
C THR A 107 -8.53 -8.36 -3.06
N ASP A 108 -7.23 -8.12 -3.18
CA ASP A 108 -6.31 -8.92 -4.02
C ASP A 108 -5.87 -10.21 -3.33
N SER A 109 -5.72 -10.16 -1.99
CA SER A 109 -5.72 -11.32 -1.10
C SER A 109 -6.13 -10.91 0.31
N LYS A 110 -6.37 -11.88 1.21
CA LYS A 110 -6.73 -11.54 2.59
C LYS A 110 -5.60 -10.86 3.36
N SER A 111 -4.36 -10.97 2.90
CA SER A 111 -3.21 -10.26 3.47
C SER A 111 -3.40 -8.74 3.46
N SER A 112 -4.00 -8.18 2.40
CA SER A 112 -4.31 -6.74 2.35
C SER A 112 -5.38 -6.35 3.35
N VAL A 113 -6.36 -7.20 3.62
CA VAL A 113 -7.38 -6.96 4.67
C VAL A 113 -6.75 -6.99 6.07
N VAL A 114 -5.80 -7.91 6.32
CA VAL A 114 -5.05 -7.91 7.59
C VAL A 114 -4.28 -6.59 7.75
N LEU A 115 -3.67 -6.09 6.68
CA LEU A 115 -2.96 -4.82 6.71
C LEU A 115 -3.88 -3.61 6.92
N VAL A 116 -5.09 -3.60 6.34
CA VAL A 116 -6.10 -2.55 6.63
C VAL A 116 -6.39 -2.49 8.14
N LEU A 117 -6.64 -3.64 8.77
CA LEU A 117 -6.84 -3.68 10.22
C LEU A 117 -5.58 -3.26 10.98
N ALA A 118 -4.40 -3.68 10.54
CA ALA A 118 -3.13 -3.29 11.16
C ALA A 118 -2.92 -1.78 11.19
N GLU A 119 -3.15 -1.11 10.06
CA GLU A 119 -3.00 0.36 9.94
C GLU A 119 -4.04 1.08 10.80
N TRP A 120 -5.27 0.56 10.90
CA TRP A 120 -6.27 1.10 11.80
C TRP A 120 -5.90 0.92 13.28
N MET A 121 -5.45 -0.28 13.66
CA MET A 121 -5.01 -0.58 15.03
C MET A 121 -3.81 0.27 15.41
N ALA A 122 -2.88 0.54 14.49
CA ALA A 122 -1.72 1.41 14.75
C ALA A 122 -2.12 2.83 15.22
N VAL A 123 -3.32 3.30 14.86
CA VAL A 123 -3.85 4.61 15.27
C VAL A 123 -4.81 4.49 16.46
N ASN A 124 -5.62 3.43 16.51
CA ASN A 124 -6.76 3.34 17.43
C ASN A 124 -6.54 2.41 18.63
N PHE A 125 -5.39 1.71 18.72
CA PHE A 125 -5.14 0.69 19.76
C PHE A 125 -5.49 1.16 21.18
N ASP A 126 -5.00 2.33 21.60
CA ASP A 126 -5.19 2.84 22.97
C ASP A 126 -6.65 3.23 23.28
N SER A 127 -7.47 3.42 22.25
CA SER A 127 -8.90 3.78 22.38
C SER A 127 -9.84 2.58 22.34
N THR A 128 -9.29 1.37 22.26
CA THR A 128 -10.05 0.14 22.01
C THR A 128 -9.80 -0.88 23.12
N ASP A 129 -10.80 -1.71 23.40
CA ASP A 129 -10.72 -2.77 24.42
C ASP A 129 -10.49 -4.15 23.81
N GLU A 130 -10.12 -5.11 24.66
CA GLU A 130 -9.83 -6.48 24.25
C GLU A 130 -11.02 -7.18 23.59
N VAL A 131 -12.25 -6.87 24.04
CA VAL A 131 -13.47 -7.48 23.48
C VAL A 131 -13.64 -7.05 22.02
N LEU A 132 -13.47 -5.76 21.75
CA LEU A 132 -13.51 -5.20 20.41
C LEU A 132 -12.39 -5.76 19.52
N TRP A 133 -11.17 -5.89 20.07
CA TRP A 133 -10.05 -6.50 19.34
C TRP A 133 -10.40 -7.90 18.85
N TRP A 134 -10.90 -8.77 19.74
CA TRP A 134 -11.30 -10.12 19.38
C TRP A 134 -12.41 -10.16 18.32
N ARG A 135 -13.38 -9.24 18.40
CA ARG A 135 -14.42 -9.10 17.37
C ARG A 135 -13.81 -8.76 16.02
N LEU A 136 -12.97 -7.74 15.93
CA LEU A 136 -12.29 -7.32 14.70
C LEU A 136 -11.40 -8.44 14.12
N TYR A 137 -10.61 -9.10 14.96
CA TYR A 137 -9.79 -10.22 14.52
C TYR A 137 -10.63 -11.37 14.01
N GLY A 138 -11.77 -11.64 14.64
CA GLY A 138 -12.71 -12.67 14.21
C GLY A 138 -13.25 -12.48 12.79
N LEU A 139 -13.16 -11.27 12.22
CA LEU A 139 -13.59 -10.97 10.85
C LEU A 139 -12.52 -11.27 9.78
N LEU A 140 -11.29 -11.58 10.19
CA LEU A 140 -10.21 -11.94 9.27
C LEU A 140 -10.33 -13.39 8.80
N ARG A 141 -9.87 -13.65 7.57
CA ARG A 141 -9.81 -15.01 6.97
C ARG A 141 -8.35 -15.39 6.73
N LEU A 142 -7.63 -15.69 7.81
CA LEU A 142 -6.17 -15.88 7.76
C LEU A 142 -5.74 -17.02 6.83
N VAL A 143 -6.49 -18.12 6.76
CA VAL A 143 -6.17 -19.26 5.87
C VAL A 143 -6.19 -18.92 4.38
N GLN A 144 -6.75 -17.75 4.03
CA GLN A 144 -6.84 -17.22 2.67
C GLN A 144 -5.81 -16.09 2.43
N CYS A 145 -4.89 -15.85 3.36
CA CYS A 145 -3.73 -14.97 3.16
C CYS A 145 -2.75 -15.59 2.16
N SER A 146 -1.90 -14.76 1.56
CA SER A 146 -0.87 -15.26 0.63
C SER A 146 0.11 -16.17 1.37
N ARG A 147 0.76 -17.10 0.62
CA ARG A 147 1.72 -18.04 1.22
C ARG A 147 2.86 -17.32 1.93
N VAL A 148 3.37 -16.24 1.34
CA VAL A 148 4.42 -15.38 1.94
C VAL A 148 3.95 -14.81 3.27
N TYR A 149 2.70 -14.35 3.33
CA TYR A 149 2.13 -13.81 4.54
C TYR A 149 1.98 -14.87 5.63
N LEU A 150 1.50 -16.07 5.27
CA LEU A 150 1.32 -17.20 6.19
C LEU A 150 2.66 -17.75 6.71
N SER A 151 3.69 -17.85 5.86
CA SER A 151 4.97 -18.44 6.24
C SER A 151 5.97 -17.46 6.84
N GLY A 152 5.87 -16.17 6.52
CA GLY A 152 6.81 -15.14 6.94
C GLY A 152 6.21 -14.12 7.91
N VAL A 153 5.13 -13.45 7.48
CA VAL A 153 4.58 -12.31 8.23
C VAL A 153 3.87 -12.76 9.51
N LEU A 154 2.95 -13.72 9.44
CA LEU A 154 2.19 -14.17 10.61
C LEU A 154 3.09 -14.69 11.76
N PRO A 155 4.10 -15.54 11.53
CA PRO A 155 5.02 -15.94 12.58
C PRO A 155 5.80 -14.77 13.20
N ALA A 156 6.12 -13.74 12.41
CA ALA A 156 6.81 -12.55 12.89
C ALA A 156 5.90 -11.61 13.71
N LEU A 157 4.58 -11.64 13.48
CA LEU A 157 3.61 -10.92 14.31
C LEU A 157 3.51 -11.50 15.73
N HIS A 158 3.77 -12.81 15.91
CA HIS A 158 3.72 -13.46 17.22
C HIS A 158 4.80 -13.01 18.20
N GLN A 159 6.00 -12.66 17.72
CA GLN A 159 7.18 -12.41 18.57
C GLN A 159 7.07 -11.12 19.42
N ARG A 160 5.86 -10.63 19.65
CA ARG A 160 5.58 -9.28 20.14
C ARG A 160 4.77 -9.34 21.43
N SER A 161 5.16 -8.52 22.40
CA SER A 161 4.59 -8.49 23.77
C SER A 161 3.18 -7.89 23.80
N PRO A 162 2.17 -8.58 24.36
CA PRO A 162 0.73 -8.21 24.30
C PRO A 162 0.36 -6.87 24.98
N THR A 163 1.33 -6.14 25.50
CA THR A 163 1.18 -4.89 26.26
C THR A 163 1.42 -3.62 25.42
N SER A 164 1.53 -3.73 24.10
CA SER A 164 1.83 -2.59 23.21
C SER A 164 1.12 -2.68 21.88
N ALA A 165 0.87 -1.52 21.25
CA ALA A 165 0.34 -1.42 19.88
C ALA A 165 1.19 -2.19 18.86
N ALA A 166 2.48 -2.39 19.12
CA ALA A 166 3.37 -3.22 18.29
C ALA A 166 2.94 -4.71 18.23
N SER A 167 2.11 -5.16 19.18
CA SER A 167 1.70 -6.56 19.36
C SER A 167 0.20 -6.71 19.33
N TRP A 168 -0.45 -5.88 18.51
CA TRP A 168 -1.89 -5.83 18.41
C TRP A 168 -2.49 -7.20 18.04
N PHE A 169 -1.78 -8.05 17.29
CA PHE A 169 -2.31 -9.32 16.80
C PHE A 169 -2.11 -10.50 17.79
N PRO A 170 -3.17 -11.07 18.39
CA PRO A 170 -3.09 -12.12 19.41
C PRO A 170 -2.96 -13.49 18.74
N LEU A 171 -1.83 -13.72 18.08
CA LEU A 171 -1.51 -14.98 17.41
C LEU A 171 -0.30 -15.62 18.06
N THR A 172 -0.41 -16.89 18.47
CA THR A 172 0.74 -17.69 18.92
C THR A 172 1.56 -18.22 17.74
N LEU A 173 2.84 -18.53 17.94
CA LEU A 173 3.65 -19.17 16.90
C LEU A 173 3.04 -20.51 16.45
N ALA A 174 2.52 -21.28 17.41
CA ALA A 174 1.86 -22.56 17.14
C ALA A 174 0.63 -22.36 16.25
N GLU A 175 -0.23 -21.39 16.56
CA GLU A 175 -1.40 -21.07 15.74
C GLU A 175 -1.01 -20.57 14.34
N ALA A 176 0.06 -19.77 14.21
CA ALA A 176 0.58 -19.34 12.91
C ALA A 176 0.99 -20.54 12.02
N PHE A 177 1.73 -21.49 12.59
CA PHE A 177 2.11 -22.72 11.89
C PHE A 177 0.91 -23.61 11.59
N SER A 178 -0.06 -23.71 12.51
CA SER A 178 -1.30 -24.43 12.26
C SER A 178 -2.10 -23.81 11.12
N MET A 179 -2.15 -22.47 11.00
CA MET A 179 -2.80 -21.78 9.87
C MET A 179 -2.12 -22.06 8.53
N LEU A 180 -0.78 -22.00 8.50
CA LEU A 180 -0.02 -22.37 7.31
C LEU A 180 -0.31 -23.82 6.92
N THR A 181 -0.25 -24.75 7.87
CA THR A 181 -0.52 -26.17 7.62
C THR A 181 -1.95 -26.37 7.09
N TYR A 182 -2.94 -25.75 7.75
CA TYR A 182 -4.35 -25.82 7.36
C TYR A 182 -4.58 -25.26 5.95
N SER A 183 -3.87 -24.20 5.56
CA SER A 183 -3.97 -23.63 4.21
C SER A 183 -3.45 -24.57 3.11
N LEU A 184 -2.44 -25.40 3.42
CA LEU A 184 -1.74 -26.26 2.47
C LEU A 184 -2.43 -27.61 2.23
N VAL A 185 -3.27 -28.06 3.15
CA VAL A 185 -3.96 -29.36 3.06
C VAL A 185 -5.29 -29.24 2.32
N SER A 186 -5.77 -30.36 1.77
CA SER A 186 -7.04 -30.46 1.06
C SER A 186 -8.27 -30.35 1.99
N ASP A 187 -9.45 -30.07 1.44
CA ASP A 187 -10.68 -29.96 2.24
C ASP A 187 -11.04 -31.24 3.03
N PRO A 188 -10.89 -32.46 2.49
CA PRO A 188 -11.07 -33.69 3.28
C PRO A 188 -10.10 -33.78 4.47
N GLU A 189 -8.83 -33.41 4.26
CA GLU A 189 -7.83 -33.39 5.33
C GLU A 189 -8.15 -32.32 6.38
N ARG A 190 -8.57 -31.11 5.96
CA ARG A 190 -9.03 -30.04 6.87
C ARG A 190 -10.19 -30.51 7.74
N LYS A 191 -11.16 -31.23 7.17
CA LYS A 191 -12.28 -31.80 7.92
C LYS A 191 -11.79 -32.85 8.93
N GLY A 192 -10.85 -33.71 8.53
CA GLY A 192 -10.22 -34.69 9.41
C GLY A 192 -9.47 -34.05 10.58
N MET A 193 -8.73 -32.96 10.33
CA MET A 193 -8.00 -32.20 11.35
C MET A 193 -8.90 -31.54 12.40
N MET A 194 -10.16 -31.27 12.04
CA MET A 194 -11.16 -30.68 12.93
C MET A 194 -12.08 -31.72 13.59
N ALA A 195 -11.98 -33.00 13.23
CA ALA A 195 -12.82 -34.05 13.79
C ALA A 195 -12.43 -34.36 15.25
N GLU A 196 -13.42 -34.45 16.13
CA GLU A 196 -13.22 -34.75 17.54
C GLU A 196 -12.60 -36.15 17.73
N GLY A 197 -11.65 -36.28 18.66
CA GLY A 197 -11.11 -37.58 19.09
C GLY A 197 -9.81 -38.06 18.43
N GLN A 198 -9.13 -37.26 17.60
CA GLN A 198 -7.80 -37.64 17.06
C GLN A 198 -6.65 -37.30 18.02
N LEU A 199 -5.83 -38.33 18.33
CA LEU A 199 -4.68 -38.30 19.25
C LEU A 199 -3.49 -37.46 18.75
N TRP A 200 -3.53 -37.02 17.49
CA TRP A 200 -2.49 -36.24 16.82
C TRP A 200 -3.16 -35.07 16.10
N ASN A 201 -3.40 -33.97 16.82
CA ASN A 201 -3.94 -32.76 16.23
C ASN A 201 -2.84 -31.68 16.16
N PRO A 202 -2.04 -31.63 15.07
CA PRO A 202 -1.06 -30.56 14.86
C PRO A 202 -1.71 -29.17 14.73
N CYS A 203 -3.04 -29.11 14.80
CA CYS A 203 -3.88 -27.94 14.75
C CYS A 203 -4.83 -27.83 15.95
N ALA A 204 -4.50 -28.43 17.10
CA ALA A 204 -5.27 -28.24 18.33
C ALA A 204 -5.41 -26.75 18.70
N GLY A 205 -4.39 -25.93 18.41
CA GLY A 205 -4.45 -24.47 18.55
C GLY A 205 -5.51 -23.80 17.67
N LEU A 206 -5.98 -24.44 16.60
CA LEU A 206 -7.08 -23.91 15.77
C LEU A 206 -8.46 -24.07 16.41
N ALA A 207 -8.59 -24.83 17.50
CA ALA A 207 -9.84 -24.90 18.24
C ALA A 207 -10.11 -23.62 19.05
N THR A 208 -9.05 -22.91 19.47
CA THR A 208 -9.13 -21.70 20.30
C THR A 208 -9.18 -20.41 19.50
N VAL A 209 -8.79 -20.45 18.22
CA VAL A 209 -8.83 -19.27 17.34
C VAL A 209 -10.24 -18.97 16.81
N PRO A 210 -10.53 -17.69 16.49
CA PRO A 210 -11.79 -17.30 15.88
C PRO A 210 -12.13 -18.14 14.64
N SER A 211 -13.39 -18.55 14.50
CA SER A 211 -13.86 -19.37 13.38
C SER A 211 -13.64 -18.70 12.03
N GLY A 212 -13.77 -17.36 11.97
CA GLY A 212 -13.52 -16.57 10.77
C GLY A 212 -12.12 -16.76 10.20
N TRP A 213 -11.11 -16.98 11.05
CA TRP A 213 -9.72 -17.17 10.58
C TRP A 213 -9.58 -18.37 9.65
N ARG A 214 -10.42 -19.39 9.85
CA ARG A 214 -10.46 -20.64 9.08
C ARG A 214 -11.43 -20.59 7.89
N ASN A 215 -12.13 -19.49 7.71
CA ASN A 215 -13.10 -19.37 6.63
C ASN A 215 -12.38 -19.41 5.27
N THR A 216 -12.69 -20.44 4.47
CA THR A 216 -12.12 -20.69 3.15
C THR A 216 -12.84 -19.95 2.03
N GLN A 217 -13.94 -19.27 2.32
CA GLN A 217 -14.67 -18.46 1.34
C GLN A 217 -13.85 -17.21 0.99
N PRO A 218 -13.45 -17.03 -0.28
CA PRO A 218 -12.77 -15.81 -0.70
C PRO A 218 -13.71 -14.60 -0.62
N ARG A 219 -13.13 -13.39 -0.45
CA ARG A 219 -13.87 -12.12 -0.65
C ARG A 219 -13.93 -11.86 -2.16
N CYS A 220 -14.73 -10.88 -2.56
CA CYS A 220 -14.68 -10.38 -3.93
C CYS A 220 -13.24 -10.01 -4.34
N GLN A 221 -12.83 -10.46 -5.53
CA GLN A 221 -11.52 -10.13 -6.09
C GLN A 221 -11.54 -8.72 -6.66
N CYS A 222 -10.63 -7.85 -6.23
CA CYS A 222 -10.59 -6.44 -6.65
C CYS A 222 -9.70 -6.16 -7.87
N LEU A 223 -8.90 -7.14 -8.31
CA LEU A 223 -8.10 -7.01 -9.52
C LEU A 223 -8.95 -7.33 -10.74
N PRO A 224 -9.00 -6.43 -11.75
CA PRO A 224 -9.63 -6.74 -13.02
C PRO A 224 -8.80 -7.78 -13.79
N ALA A 225 -9.35 -8.34 -14.87
CA ALA A 225 -8.70 -9.41 -15.63
C ALA A 225 -7.34 -8.98 -16.21
N GLU A 226 -7.24 -7.73 -16.65
CA GLU A 226 -6.03 -7.07 -17.14
C GLU A 226 -5.03 -6.71 -16.03
N GLY A 227 -5.46 -6.76 -14.77
CA GLY A 227 -4.68 -6.34 -13.61
C GLY A 227 -4.79 -4.83 -13.31
N ARG A 228 -4.26 -4.43 -12.15
CA ARG A 228 -4.28 -3.04 -11.69
C ARG A 228 -2.94 -2.36 -12.02
N LEU A 229 -3.00 -1.26 -12.75
CA LEU A 229 -1.85 -0.49 -13.21
C LEU A 229 -1.42 0.55 -12.16
N PHE A 230 -0.12 0.66 -11.94
CA PHE A 230 0.54 1.71 -11.16
C PHE A 230 1.69 2.28 -11.97
N ASP A 231 1.59 3.54 -12.37
CA ASP A 231 2.69 4.20 -13.07
C ASP A 231 3.80 4.59 -12.09
N PHE A 232 5.04 4.61 -12.58
CA PHE A 232 6.16 5.18 -11.84
C PHE A 232 7.04 6.04 -12.76
N SER A 233 7.80 6.96 -12.15
CA SER A 233 8.69 7.80 -12.92
C SER A 233 9.88 8.34 -12.13
N ALA A 234 10.95 8.66 -12.85
CA ALA A 234 12.12 9.34 -12.33
C ALA A 234 12.60 10.38 -13.34
N SER A 235 12.99 11.56 -12.88
CA SER A 235 13.58 12.60 -13.71
C SER A 235 15.05 12.30 -14.03
N LEU A 236 15.57 12.86 -15.13
CA LEU A 236 16.99 12.79 -15.46
C LEU A 236 17.84 13.41 -14.34
N ALA A 237 17.38 14.48 -13.70
CA ALA A 237 18.08 15.08 -12.57
C ALA A 237 18.21 14.11 -11.39
N GLU A 238 17.16 13.35 -11.06
CA GLU A 238 17.21 12.31 -10.02
C GLU A 238 18.18 11.17 -10.41
N LEU A 239 18.18 10.76 -11.69
CA LEU A 239 19.13 9.77 -12.20
C LEU A 239 20.59 10.29 -12.10
N GLU A 240 20.85 11.51 -12.55
CA GLU A 240 22.17 12.14 -12.47
C GLU A 240 22.64 12.32 -11.03
N GLN A 241 21.74 12.65 -10.13
CA GLN A 241 22.04 12.75 -8.71
C GLN A 241 22.42 11.39 -8.11
N SER A 242 21.65 10.33 -8.42
CA SER A 242 21.89 8.98 -7.90
C SER A 242 23.12 8.31 -8.50
N PHE A 243 23.47 8.65 -9.75
CA PHE A 243 24.45 7.88 -10.53
C PHE A 243 25.69 8.66 -10.99
N GLY A 244 25.64 9.99 -11.01
CA GLY A 244 26.68 10.84 -11.62
C GLY A 244 28.05 10.81 -10.92
N GLY A 245 28.12 10.30 -9.69
CA GLY A 245 29.34 10.21 -8.87
C GLY A 245 29.81 8.79 -8.54
N LEU A 246 29.19 7.75 -9.11
CA LEU A 246 29.58 6.37 -8.84
C LEU A 246 31.01 6.09 -9.33
N LYS A 247 31.83 5.49 -8.47
CA LYS A 247 33.14 4.97 -8.89
C LYS A 247 32.97 3.69 -9.71
N PRO A 248 33.94 3.30 -10.55
CA PRO A 248 33.91 2.03 -11.26
C PRO A 248 33.59 0.84 -10.33
N GLY A 249 32.60 0.03 -10.71
CA GLY A 249 32.13 -1.12 -9.93
C GLY A 249 31.15 -0.80 -8.79
N GLU A 250 30.93 0.48 -8.46
CA GLU A 250 29.88 0.86 -7.49
C GLU A 250 28.49 0.73 -8.11
N VAL A 251 27.56 0.18 -7.33
CA VAL A 251 26.14 0.06 -7.68
C VAL A 251 25.40 1.25 -7.12
N GLY A 252 24.76 2.03 -7.99
CA GLY A 252 23.77 3.01 -7.59
C GLY A 252 22.36 2.42 -7.59
N SER A 253 21.50 3.00 -6.77
CA SER A 253 20.07 2.72 -6.77
C SER A 253 19.28 4.04 -6.73
N LEU A 254 18.19 4.09 -7.47
CA LEU A 254 17.18 5.13 -7.43
C LEU A 254 15.81 4.48 -7.29
N ASN A 255 14.97 5.03 -6.43
CA ASN A 255 13.60 4.57 -6.26
C ASN A 255 12.64 5.55 -6.96
N PRO A 256 12.05 5.19 -8.10
CA PRO A 256 11.13 6.06 -8.80
C PRO A 256 9.90 6.40 -7.95
N ARG A 257 9.33 7.58 -8.21
CA ARG A 257 8.08 8.01 -7.57
C ARG A 257 6.90 7.27 -8.19
N VAL A 258 5.93 6.90 -7.36
CA VAL A 258 4.65 6.34 -7.79
C VAL A 258 3.59 7.41 -7.55
N PRO A 259 3.07 8.08 -8.60
CA PRO A 259 2.07 9.12 -8.43
C PRO A 259 0.84 8.62 -7.69
N GLY A 260 0.33 9.44 -6.76
CA GLY A 260 -0.85 9.11 -5.95
C GLY A 260 -0.60 8.11 -4.82
N SER A 261 0.60 7.51 -4.71
CA SER A 261 0.91 6.63 -3.61
C SER A 261 1.03 7.37 -2.27
N ARG A 262 0.28 6.89 -1.27
CA ARG A 262 0.45 7.28 0.14
C ARG A 262 1.90 7.13 0.63
N LEU A 263 2.58 6.09 0.18
CA LEU A 263 3.93 5.74 0.63
C LEU A 263 5.04 6.31 -0.29
N GLY A 264 4.67 7.27 -1.17
CA GLY A 264 5.56 7.99 -2.09
C GLY A 264 6.05 7.14 -3.27
N SER A 265 6.89 6.15 -2.99
CA SER A 265 7.55 5.30 -3.99
C SER A 265 7.19 3.83 -3.84
N PHE A 266 6.21 3.51 -2.98
CA PHE A 266 5.74 2.14 -2.77
C PHE A 266 4.29 1.99 -3.25
N ILE A 267 3.91 0.81 -3.70
CA ILE A 267 2.53 0.37 -3.82
C ILE A 267 2.28 -0.71 -2.77
N VAL A 268 1.07 -0.79 -2.24
CA VAL A 268 0.69 -1.85 -1.33
C VAL A 268 -0.09 -2.90 -2.09
N ALA A 269 0.31 -4.16 -1.96
CA ALA A 269 -0.37 -5.31 -2.55
C ALA A 269 -0.05 -6.58 -1.75
N GLN A 270 -1.01 -7.49 -1.63
CA GLN A 270 -0.88 -8.76 -0.93
C GLN A 270 -0.40 -8.58 0.53
N GLY A 271 -0.83 -7.50 1.18
CA GLY A 271 -0.40 -7.13 2.53
C GLY A 271 1.07 -6.69 2.68
N LEU A 272 1.77 -6.43 1.56
CA LEU A 272 3.16 -5.98 1.54
C LEU A 272 3.30 -4.66 0.78
N ALA A 273 4.34 -3.89 1.09
CA ALA A 273 4.69 -2.70 0.32
C ALA A 273 5.78 -3.04 -0.70
N TRP A 274 5.56 -2.66 -1.96
CA TRP A 274 6.38 -2.97 -3.13
C TRP A 274 6.91 -1.69 -3.75
N GLN A 275 8.18 -1.64 -4.13
CA GLN A 275 8.80 -0.46 -4.71
C GLN A 275 9.60 -0.83 -5.95
N PRO A 276 9.42 -0.11 -7.07
CA PRO A 276 10.35 -0.19 -8.18
C PRO A 276 11.69 0.44 -7.77
N SER A 277 12.79 -0.15 -8.19
CA SER A 277 14.14 0.34 -7.96
C SER A 277 14.93 0.24 -9.26
N VAL A 278 15.42 1.38 -9.71
CA VAL A 278 16.32 1.50 -10.85
C VAL A 278 17.73 1.32 -10.32
N GLN A 279 18.46 0.33 -10.81
CA GLN A 279 19.86 0.12 -10.42
C GLN A 279 20.77 0.13 -11.63
N TRP A 280 21.97 0.65 -11.40
CA TRP A 280 23.01 0.71 -12.40
C TRP A 280 24.38 0.60 -11.74
N THR A 281 25.24 -0.21 -12.33
CA THR A 281 26.65 -0.28 -11.97
C THR A 281 27.44 0.57 -12.97
N SER A 282 28.29 1.46 -12.47
CA SER A 282 28.95 2.51 -13.29
C SER A 282 29.81 2.01 -14.46
N ASP A 283 30.26 0.76 -14.41
CA ASP A 283 31.04 0.07 -15.43
C ASP A 283 30.24 -1.00 -16.20
N ALA A 284 28.99 -1.25 -15.80
CA ALA A 284 28.10 -2.14 -16.51
C ALA A 284 27.45 -1.45 -17.71
N ALA A 285 27.42 -2.16 -18.83
CA ALA A 285 26.65 -1.79 -20.02
C ALA A 285 25.13 -1.89 -19.81
N THR A 286 24.69 -2.38 -18.66
CA THR A 286 23.30 -2.70 -18.35
C THR A 286 22.87 -2.02 -17.07
N ALA A 287 21.69 -1.42 -17.10
CA ALA A 287 20.94 -1.02 -15.93
C ALA A 287 19.74 -1.95 -15.75
N GLY A 288 19.02 -1.88 -14.63
CA GLY A 288 17.86 -2.74 -14.39
C GLY A 288 16.76 -2.02 -13.64
N VAL A 289 15.53 -2.50 -13.80
CA VAL A 289 14.42 -2.16 -12.90
C VAL A 289 14.06 -3.41 -12.11
N TYR A 290 14.15 -3.29 -10.80
CA TYR A 290 13.92 -4.33 -9.82
C TYR A 290 12.69 -3.98 -8.99
N MET A 291 12.09 -5.01 -8.40
CA MET A 291 11.03 -4.83 -7.40
C MET A 291 11.55 -5.24 -6.04
N TYR A 292 11.37 -4.37 -5.07
CA TYR A 292 11.66 -4.64 -3.66
C TYR A 292 10.37 -4.71 -2.88
N SER A 293 10.28 -5.66 -1.96
CA SER A 293 9.20 -5.72 -0.98
C SER A 293 9.72 -5.33 0.40
N ARG A 294 8.85 -4.72 1.21
CA ARG A 294 9.05 -4.54 2.65
C ARG A 294 7.77 -4.85 3.40
N VAL A 295 7.90 -5.21 4.67
CA VAL A 295 6.76 -5.29 5.57
C VAL A 295 6.34 -3.86 5.95
N PRO A 296 5.05 -3.50 5.78
CA PRO A 296 4.55 -2.18 6.18
C PRO A 296 4.78 -1.89 7.66
N ALA A 297 4.97 -0.62 8.02
CA ALA A 297 5.29 -0.21 9.38
C ALA A 297 4.22 -0.63 10.41
N ALA A 298 2.93 -0.62 10.05
CA ALA A 298 1.85 -1.10 10.90
C ALA A 298 1.94 -2.61 11.23
N LEU A 299 2.65 -3.36 10.39
CA LEU A 299 2.99 -4.76 10.59
C LEU A 299 4.41 -4.96 11.09
N ALA A 300 5.25 -3.93 11.18
CA ALA A 300 6.60 -4.01 11.73
C ALA A 300 6.58 -3.72 13.24
N ALA A 301 7.43 -4.41 14.00
CA ALA A 301 7.61 -4.04 15.41
C ALA A 301 8.33 -2.69 15.48
N THR A 302 7.92 -1.81 16.39
CA THR A 302 8.75 -0.67 16.78
C THR A 302 10.09 -1.21 17.31
N GLY A 303 11.16 -1.02 16.54
CA GLY A 303 12.49 -1.55 16.87
C GLY A 303 12.91 -2.83 16.14
N ALA A 304 12.12 -3.30 15.15
CA ALA A 304 12.55 -4.39 14.28
C ALA A 304 13.93 -4.07 13.68
N SER A 305 14.90 -4.95 13.93
CA SER A 305 16.25 -4.74 13.43
C SER A 305 16.28 -4.93 11.91
N ALA A 306 17.24 -4.31 11.21
CA ALA A 306 17.46 -4.54 9.78
C ALA A 306 17.63 -6.04 9.41
N ALA A 307 17.94 -6.90 10.38
CA ALA A 307 18.03 -8.35 10.20
C ALA A 307 16.66 -9.04 10.11
N GLU A 308 15.63 -8.53 10.79
CA GLU A 308 14.26 -9.06 10.72
C GLU A 308 13.61 -8.70 9.38
N ASP A 309 13.79 -7.45 8.93
CA ASP A 309 13.38 -7.03 7.58
C ASP A 309 14.07 -7.86 6.50
N LYS A 310 15.36 -8.18 6.69
CA LYS A 310 16.11 -9.04 5.77
C LYS A 310 15.57 -10.47 5.75
N LEU A 311 15.28 -11.07 6.91
CA LEU A 311 14.67 -12.40 7.00
C LEU A 311 13.29 -12.44 6.34
N LEU A 312 12.45 -11.42 6.54
CA LEU A 312 11.15 -11.31 5.91
C LEU A 312 11.25 -11.14 4.39
N THR A 313 12.25 -10.38 3.93
CA THR A 313 12.54 -10.19 2.50
C THR A 313 13.08 -11.47 1.85
N GLU A 314 13.96 -12.21 2.54
CA GLU A 314 14.51 -13.49 2.07
C GLU A 314 13.48 -14.64 2.14
N ALA A 315 12.49 -14.53 3.03
CA ALA A 315 11.39 -15.49 3.16
C ALA A 315 10.26 -15.28 2.13
N VAL A 316 10.33 -14.27 1.26
CA VAL A 316 9.40 -14.11 0.13
C VAL A 316 9.70 -15.17 -0.94
N VAL A 317 9.21 -16.40 -0.71
CA VAL A 317 9.42 -17.53 -1.63
C VAL A 317 8.57 -17.42 -2.91
N ALA A 318 7.53 -16.57 -2.89
CA ALA A 318 6.64 -16.35 -4.02
C ALA A 318 6.31 -14.88 -4.19
N LEU A 319 6.83 -14.27 -5.25
CA LEU A 319 6.40 -12.95 -5.68
C LEU A 319 4.95 -13.05 -6.19
N PRO A 320 4.07 -12.09 -5.86
CA PRO A 320 2.80 -11.98 -6.54
C PRO A 320 3.00 -11.84 -8.05
N PRO A 321 2.05 -12.31 -8.87
CA PRO A 321 2.15 -12.14 -10.30
C PRO A 321 2.05 -10.64 -10.59
N MET A 322 3.19 -10.04 -10.88
CA MET A 322 3.33 -8.64 -11.24
C MET A 322 4.07 -8.54 -12.56
N ARG A 323 3.63 -7.63 -13.42
CA ARG A 323 4.39 -7.25 -14.61
C ARG A 323 4.98 -5.87 -14.39
N VAL A 324 6.27 -5.72 -14.61
CA VAL A 324 6.94 -4.41 -14.60
C VAL A 324 7.33 -4.08 -16.03
N SER A 325 7.08 -2.86 -16.46
CA SER A 325 7.48 -2.37 -17.78
C SER A 325 8.10 -0.97 -17.71
N VAL A 326 8.93 -0.66 -18.70
CA VAL A 326 9.57 0.65 -18.90
C VAL A 326 9.25 1.12 -20.31
N ARG A 327 8.85 2.39 -20.44
CA ARG A 327 8.54 3.01 -21.73
C ARG A 327 9.82 3.49 -22.39
N GLY A 328 10.01 3.19 -23.67
CA GLY A 328 11.10 3.73 -24.50
C GLY A 328 10.81 5.15 -24.94
N ALA A 329 11.84 5.91 -25.33
CA ALA A 329 11.77 7.36 -25.60
C ALA A 329 10.69 7.82 -26.59
N ALA A 330 10.14 6.92 -27.42
CA ALA A 330 9.02 7.20 -28.33
C ALA A 330 7.64 6.77 -27.80
N GLY A 331 7.55 6.46 -26.50
CA GLY A 331 6.31 6.14 -25.78
C GLY A 331 5.89 4.67 -25.81
N GLN A 332 6.47 3.84 -26.68
CA GLN A 332 6.21 2.40 -26.68
C GLN A 332 6.73 1.71 -25.41
N GLU A 333 6.15 0.57 -25.05
CA GLU A 333 6.79 -0.36 -24.12
C GLU A 333 8.12 -0.80 -24.73
N ALA A 334 9.23 -0.29 -24.20
CA ALA A 334 10.55 -0.73 -24.62
C ALA A 334 10.90 -2.08 -23.99
N TRP A 335 10.30 -2.37 -22.84
CA TRP A 335 10.61 -3.55 -22.06
C TRP A 335 9.51 -3.87 -21.06
N GLY A 336 9.22 -5.17 -20.87
CA GLY A 336 8.39 -5.66 -19.77
C GLY A 336 8.56 -7.15 -19.46
N GLY A 337 8.31 -7.54 -18.21
CA GLY A 337 8.45 -8.93 -17.74
C GLY A 337 7.77 -9.22 -16.40
N ILE A 338 7.64 -10.50 -16.04
CA ILE A 338 6.80 -10.98 -14.91
C ILE A 338 7.60 -11.15 -13.58
N LYS A 339 8.91 -10.86 -13.53
CA LYS A 339 9.74 -10.99 -12.31
C LYS A 339 10.87 -9.96 -12.27
N ALA A 340 11.51 -9.80 -11.11
CA ALA A 340 12.73 -8.99 -10.96
C ALA A 340 13.72 -9.33 -12.08
N LEU A 341 14.06 -8.34 -12.91
CA LEU A 341 14.75 -8.58 -14.17
C LEU A 341 15.90 -7.59 -14.35
N LYS A 342 17.01 -8.11 -14.86
CA LYS A 342 18.10 -7.30 -15.42
C LYS A 342 17.64 -6.79 -16.78
N LEU A 343 17.67 -5.46 -17.05
CA LEU A 343 17.50 -4.99 -18.42
C LEU A 343 18.80 -5.34 -19.16
N HIS A 344 18.71 -6.19 -20.18
CA HIS A 344 19.79 -6.32 -21.16
C HIS A 344 19.54 -5.34 -22.30
N GLU A 345 20.64 -4.84 -22.88
CA GLU A 345 20.73 -3.79 -23.89
C GLU A 345 19.52 -3.70 -24.83
N ALA A 346 18.86 -2.53 -24.85
CA ALA A 346 18.12 -2.10 -26.03
C ALA A 346 19.14 -1.78 -27.13
N ALA A 347 19.28 -2.72 -28.06
CA ALA A 347 19.87 -2.62 -29.39
C ALA A 347 20.75 -1.38 -29.68
N GLY A 348 22.07 -1.55 -29.59
CA GLY A 348 23.04 -0.62 -30.17
C GLY A 348 24.45 -0.85 -29.66
N ASN A 349 25.24 -1.66 -30.39
CA ASN A 349 26.66 -1.97 -30.17
C ASN A 349 27.62 -0.75 -30.30
N GLN A 350 27.23 0.43 -29.81
CA GLN A 350 28.10 1.60 -29.74
C GLN A 350 28.33 1.97 -28.29
N GLN A 351 29.44 1.47 -27.77
CA GLN A 351 30.02 1.89 -26.52
C GLN A 351 30.28 3.41 -26.59
N PRO A 352 29.59 4.25 -25.79
CA PRO A 352 29.75 5.69 -25.89
C PRO A 352 31.16 6.06 -25.41
N ASN A 353 31.99 6.58 -26.33
CA ASN A 353 33.31 7.18 -26.09
C ASN A 353 33.19 8.53 -25.34
N ALA A 354 32.35 8.59 -24.32
CA ALA A 354 32.11 9.79 -23.53
C ALA A 354 33.05 9.79 -22.32
N SER A 355 33.92 10.81 -22.21
CA SER A 355 34.93 10.91 -21.14
C SER A 355 34.39 11.43 -19.80
N ASN A 356 33.11 11.82 -19.72
CA ASN A 356 32.49 12.36 -18.52
C ASN A 356 31.34 11.44 -18.03
N SER A 357 31.22 11.24 -16.71
CA SER A 357 30.25 10.32 -16.11
C SER A 357 28.80 10.71 -16.44
N ARG A 358 28.49 12.02 -16.47
CA ARG A 358 27.16 12.53 -16.86
C ARG A 358 26.78 12.18 -18.30
N SER A 359 27.70 12.31 -19.25
CA SER A 359 27.40 12.02 -20.65
C SER A 359 27.29 10.51 -20.92
N LYS A 360 28.00 9.67 -20.15
CA LYS A 360 27.78 8.22 -20.17
C LYS A 360 26.41 7.84 -19.62
N LEU A 361 26.01 8.42 -18.49
CA LEU A 361 24.71 8.13 -17.88
C LEU A 361 23.55 8.51 -18.81
N ALA A 362 23.57 9.74 -19.33
CA ALA A 362 22.55 10.22 -20.25
C ALA A 362 22.50 9.34 -21.51
N ALA A 363 23.65 8.88 -22.03
CA ALA A 363 23.70 7.95 -23.16
C ALA A 363 23.12 6.56 -22.84
N CYS A 364 23.43 5.99 -21.67
CA CYS A 364 22.92 4.68 -21.25
C CYS A 364 21.40 4.67 -21.09
N TRP A 365 20.83 5.78 -20.59
CA TRP A 365 19.38 5.88 -20.35
C TRP A 365 18.61 6.53 -21.50
N ALA A 366 19.28 7.16 -22.47
CA ALA A 366 18.65 7.86 -23.60
C ALA A 366 17.54 7.05 -24.30
N PRO A 367 17.67 5.73 -24.54
CA PRO A 367 16.59 4.93 -25.16
C PRO A 367 15.30 4.86 -24.33
N TYR A 368 15.36 5.16 -23.04
CA TYR A 368 14.25 5.04 -22.07
C TYR A 368 13.77 6.38 -21.52
N LEU A 369 14.45 7.49 -21.85
CA LEU A 369 14.07 8.83 -21.40
C LEU A 369 13.02 9.42 -22.35
N GLN A 370 11.78 9.48 -21.89
CA GLN A 370 10.69 10.20 -22.56
C GLN A 370 11.08 11.66 -22.75
N GLY A 371 11.05 12.12 -24.01
CA GLY A 371 11.48 13.47 -24.37
C GLY A 371 12.90 13.83 -23.90
N GLY A 372 13.76 12.82 -23.66
CA GLY A 372 15.13 13.00 -23.16
C GLY A 372 15.24 13.43 -21.69
N THR A 373 14.14 13.48 -20.93
CA THR A 373 14.16 14.09 -19.59
C THR A 373 13.60 13.21 -18.47
N ARG A 374 12.83 12.17 -18.78
CA ARG A 374 12.12 11.40 -17.74
C ARG A 374 12.05 9.91 -18.08
N LEU A 375 12.42 9.08 -17.12
CA LEU A 375 12.14 7.65 -17.15
C LEU A 375 10.69 7.44 -16.70
N GLU A 376 9.93 6.69 -17.50
CA GLU A 376 8.56 6.29 -17.16
C GLU A 376 8.41 4.79 -17.29
N GLY A 377 7.64 4.21 -16.38
CA GLY A 377 7.32 2.79 -16.42
C GLY A 377 6.03 2.51 -15.67
N SER A 378 5.65 1.24 -15.63
CA SER A 378 4.45 0.82 -14.94
C SER A 378 4.62 -0.53 -14.27
N ILE A 379 3.82 -0.74 -13.22
CA ILE A 379 3.66 -2.01 -12.52
C ILE A 379 2.21 -2.43 -12.69
N VAL A 380 1.98 -3.63 -13.20
CA VAL A 380 0.65 -4.23 -13.31
C VAL A 380 0.55 -5.37 -12.31
N LEU A 381 -0.32 -5.23 -11.32
CA LEU A 381 -0.70 -6.31 -10.41
C LEU A 381 -1.69 -7.23 -11.12
N LEU A 382 -1.31 -8.49 -11.32
CA LEU A 382 -2.13 -9.47 -12.02
C LEU A 382 -2.89 -10.35 -11.03
N LEU A 383 -3.94 -11.01 -11.54
CA LEU A 383 -4.65 -12.04 -10.79
C LEU A 383 -3.71 -13.19 -10.38
N PRO A 384 -3.89 -13.77 -9.19
CA PRO A 384 -3.23 -15.04 -8.83
C PRO A 384 -3.54 -16.10 -9.89
N THR A 385 -2.51 -16.73 -10.46
CA THR A 385 -2.68 -17.92 -11.29
C THR A 385 -3.07 -19.08 -10.39
N SER A 386 -4.28 -19.59 -10.56
CA SER A 386 -4.84 -20.74 -9.82
C SER A 386 -4.03 -22.01 -9.98
#